data_AF-M5BQ08-F1
#
_entry.id   AF-M5BQ08-F1
#
_cell.length_a   1.000
_cell.length_b   1.000
_cell.length_c   1.000
_cell.angle_alpha   90.00
_cell.angle_beta   90.00
_cell.angle_gamma   90.00
#
_symmetry.space_group_name_H-M   'P 1'
#
loop_
_entity.id
_entity.type
_entity.pdbx_description
1 polymer ?
#
loop_
_entity_poly.entity_id
_entity_poly.type
_entity_poly.pdbx_seq_one_letter_code
_entity_poly.pdbx_strand_id
1 'polypeptide(L)'
;MEGIKRVTAFSSVESFWSIFTHLNPPSNLQPTTDYLIFHSGVQRPVWEDPMNVKGGKWSVRLRKGVADRLWEDLILALIGDQFEDEDEVCGCVLSVRIQEDIISIWNKDESNSQVLNRIRETTRRVLSLPPSTTFEYKSHNESLQDKGSFRKLPPTNDRVV
;
A
#
# COMPACT_ATOMS: atom_id res chain seq x y z
N MET A 1 13.12 -17.04 -6.32
CA MET A 1 12.52 -15.70 -6.11
C MET A 1 11.66 -15.79 -4.87
N GLU A 2 12.24 -15.56 -3.69
CA GLU A 2 11.46 -15.42 -2.45
C GLU A 2 10.75 -14.06 -2.49
N GLY A 3 9.53 -14.04 -3.01
CA GLY A 3 8.69 -12.84 -3.07
C GLY A 3 7.64 -12.88 -1.96
N ILE A 4 7.68 -11.90 -1.05
CA ILE A 4 6.78 -11.71 0.10
C ILE A 4 6.81 -12.87 1.11
N LYS A 5 7.25 -12.59 2.34
CA LYS A 5 7.26 -13.55 3.45
C LYS A 5 6.27 -13.08 4.53
N ARG A 6 5.36 -13.97 4.94
CA ARG A 6 4.51 -13.72 6.11
C ARG A 6 5.39 -13.69 7.37
N VAL A 7 5.34 -12.58 8.10
CA VAL A 7 6.08 -12.42 9.36
C VAL A 7 5.26 -12.99 10.53
N THR A 8 4.02 -12.53 10.68
CA THR A 8 3.15 -12.89 11.82
C THR A 8 1.69 -12.49 11.54
N ALA A 9 0.80 -12.68 12.51
CA ALA A 9 -0.57 -12.14 12.55
C ALA A 9 -0.94 -11.74 13.98
N PHE A 10 -1.89 -10.83 14.12
CA PHE A 10 -2.44 -10.36 15.39
C PHE A 10 -3.96 -10.26 15.29
N SER A 11 -4.64 -10.33 16.44
CA SER A 11 -6.10 -10.20 16.54
C SER A 11 -6.54 -9.51 17.84
N SER A 12 -5.60 -8.88 18.54
CA SER A 12 -5.84 -8.08 19.74
C SER A 12 -4.84 -6.93 19.80
N VAL A 13 -5.13 -5.91 20.61
CA VAL A 13 -4.23 -4.77 20.82
C VAL A 13 -2.90 -5.21 21.44
N GLU A 14 -2.94 -6.16 22.38
CA GLU A 14 -1.74 -6.69 23.05
C GLU A 14 -0.87 -7.48 22.06
N SER A 15 -1.48 -8.35 21.25
CA SER A 15 -0.74 -9.10 20.23
C SER A 15 -0.14 -8.17 19.18
N PHE A 16 -0.88 -7.13 18.77
CA PHE A 16 -0.35 -6.07 17.89
C PHE A 16 0.90 -5.40 18.49
N TRP A 17 0.83 -4.87 19.70
CA TRP A 17 1.97 -4.17 20.33
C TRP A 17 3.15 -5.10 20.62
N SER A 18 2.90 -6.37 20.94
CA SER A 18 3.97 -7.37 21.13
C SER A 18 4.81 -7.57 19.86
N ILE A 19 4.20 -7.37 18.69
CA ILE A 19 4.86 -7.48 17.38
C ILE A 19 5.45 -6.14 16.99
N PHE A 20 4.62 -5.09 16.96
CA PHE A 20 4.95 -3.80 16.36
C PHE A 20 6.19 -3.15 17.02
N THR A 21 6.32 -3.27 18.34
CA THR A 21 7.46 -2.74 19.10
C THR A 21 8.81 -3.42 18.79
N HIS A 22 8.79 -4.59 18.17
CA HIS A 22 9.99 -5.35 17.77
C HIS A 22 10.30 -5.24 16.27
N LEU A 23 9.46 -4.55 15.48
CA LEU A 23 9.73 -4.30 14.08
C LEU A 23 10.76 -3.16 13.93
N ASN A 24 11.60 -3.25 12.90
CA ASN A 24 12.43 -2.11 12.54
C ASN A 24 11.53 -0.97 12.05
N PRO A 25 11.73 0.28 12.52
CA PRO A 25 11.01 1.39 11.96
C PRO A 25 11.38 1.57 10.48
N PRO A 26 10.50 2.18 9.66
CA PRO A 26 10.75 2.39 8.23
C PRO A 26 12.11 3.04 7.91
N SER A 27 12.55 4.00 8.73
CA SER A 27 13.84 4.68 8.64
C SER A 27 15.05 3.74 8.75
N ASN A 28 14.90 2.59 9.39
CA ASN A 28 15.95 1.58 9.56
C ASN A 28 15.86 0.43 8.54
N LEU A 29 14.88 0.44 7.64
CA LEU A 29 14.76 -0.57 6.60
C LEU A 29 15.72 -0.28 5.44
N GLN A 30 16.22 -1.34 4.82
CA GLN A 30 16.96 -1.21 3.57
C GLN A 30 16.00 -0.70 2.48
N PRO A 31 16.44 0.23 1.60
CA PRO A 31 15.65 0.60 0.42
C PRO A 31 15.25 -0.63 -0.38
N THR A 32 14.11 -0.55 -1.07
CA THR A 32 13.43 -1.68 -1.73
C THR A 32 12.85 -2.75 -0.78
N THR A 33 12.64 -2.40 0.49
CA THR A 33 11.84 -3.19 1.43
C THR A 33 10.40 -2.71 1.46
N ASP A 34 9.45 -3.65 1.58
CA ASP A 34 8.04 -3.37 1.75
C ASP A 34 7.52 -3.99 3.07
N TYR A 35 6.75 -3.23 3.84
CA TYR A 35 5.86 -3.76 4.88
C TYR A 35 4.43 -3.82 4.36
N LEU A 36 3.77 -4.94 4.63
CA LEU A 36 2.42 -5.23 4.19
C LEU A 36 1.60 -5.71 5.39
N ILE A 37 0.51 -5.03 5.68
CA ILE A 37 -0.45 -5.41 6.71
C ILE A 37 -1.80 -5.53 6.03
N PHE A 38 -2.36 -6.74 6.02
CA PHE A 38 -3.59 -7.04 5.30
C PHE A 38 -4.55 -7.80 6.20
N HIS A 39 -5.83 -7.58 5.98
CA HIS A 39 -6.90 -8.29 6.65
C HIS A 39 -6.74 -9.81 6.42
N SER A 40 -7.06 -10.62 7.43
CA SER A 40 -6.84 -12.08 7.38
C SER A 40 -7.63 -12.79 6.28
N GLY A 41 -8.67 -12.16 5.74
CA GLY A 41 -9.43 -12.64 4.59
C GLY A 41 -8.69 -12.54 3.25
N VAL A 42 -7.62 -11.75 3.16
CA VAL A 42 -6.75 -11.65 1.99
C VAL A 42 -5.72 -12.78 2.06
N GLN A 43 -5.79 -13.73 1.12
CA GLN A 43 -4.94 -14.92 1.14
C GLN A 43 -3.49 -14.55 0.83
N ARG A 44 -3.30 -13.63 -0.11
CA ARG A 44 -1.99 -13.09 -0.46
C ARG A 44 -2.10 -11.58 -0.71
N PRO A 45 -1.18 -10.76 -0.21
CA PRO A 45 -1.18 -9.32 -0.44
C PRO A 45 -0.63 -9.01 -1.84
N VAL A 46 -1.30 -9.54 -2.85
CA VAL A 46 -0.98 -9.45 -4.27
C VAL A 46 -2.26 -9.15 -5.03
N TRP A 47 -2.13 -8.59 -6.22
CA TRP A 47 -3.27 -8.13 -7.02
C TRP A 47 -4.09 -9.31 -7.59
N GLU A 48 -3.49 -10.49 -7.71
CA GLU A 48 -4.15 -11.73 -8.15
C GLU A 48 -5.13 -12.30 -7.12
N ASP A 49 -5.07 -11.82 -5.87
CA ASP A 49 -6.00 -12.27 -4.84
C ASP A 49 -7.45 -11.93 -5.23
N PRO A 50 -8.42 -12.86 -5.06
CA PRO A 50 -9.81 -12.60 -5.40
C PRO A 50 -10.40 -11.36 -4.73
N MET A 51 -9.90 -10.99 -3.55
CA MET A 51 -10.32 -9.79 -2.83
C MET A 51 -9.73 -8.50 -3.40
N ASN A 52 -8.61 -8.58 -4.13
CA ASN A 52 -7.90 -7.41 -4.66
C ASN A 52 -8.16 -7.20 -6.17
N VAL A 53 -8.53 -8.24 -6.92
CA VAL A 53 -8.55 -8.21 -8.40
C VAL A 53 -9.49 -7.16 -9.02
N LYS A 54 -10.59 -6.81 -8.33
CA LYS A 54 -11.54 -5.75 -8.76
C LYS A 54 -11.27 -4.39 -8.11
N GLY A 55 -10.23 -4.34 -7.31
CA GLY A 55 -9.92 -3.22 -6.46
C GLY A 55 -8.86 -2.31 -7.03
N GLY A 56 -8.35 -1.47 -6.14
CA GLY A 56 -7.29 -0.54 -6.45
C GLY A 56 -6.53 -0.15 -5.19
N LYS A 57 -5.72 0.89 -5.35
CA LYS A 57 -5.04 1.48 -4.21
C LYS A 57 -4.98 2.99 -4.33
N TRP A 58 -5.14 3.67 -3.20
CA TRP A 58 -4.68 5.04 -3.05
C TRP A 58 -3.22 5.04 -2.61
N SER A 59 -2.37 5.86 -3.24
CA SER A 59 -0.94 5.94 -2.93
C SER A 59 -0.49 7.39 -2.74
N VAL A 60 0.28 7.63 -1.68
CA VAL A 60 0.94 8.90 -1.38
C VAL A 60 2.45 8.71 -1.34
N ARG A 61 3.17 9.60 -2.03
CA ARG A 61 4.63 9.67 -2.00
C ARG A 61 5.08 10.62 -0.89
N LEU A 62 6.03 10.17 -0.09
CA LEU A 62 6.51 10.84 1.10
C LEU A 62 7.98 11.18 0.94
N ARG A 63 8.37 12.37 1.39
CA ARG A 63 9.79 12.69 1.58
C ARG A 63 10.37 11.80 2.68
N LYS A 64 11.67 11.57 2.64
CA LYS A 64 12.37 10.85 3.72
C LYS A 64 12.19 11.55 5.07
N GLY A 65 12.15 10.74 6.13
CA GLY A 65 12.09 11.20 7.52
C GLY A 65 10.69 11.37 8.11
N VAL A 66 9.62 11.17 7.33
CA VAL A 66 8.23 11.22 7.85
C VAL A 66 7.54 9.85 7.87
N ALA A 67 8.14 8.83 7.25
CA ALA A 67 7.50 7.52 7.07
C ALA A 67 7.22 6.80 8.39
N ASP A 68 8.11 6.88 9.39
CA ASP A 68 7.95 6.20 10.67
C ASP A 68 6.61 6.55 11.34
N ARG A 69 6.37 7.86 11.54
CA ARG A 69 5.15 8.35 12.16
C ARG A 69 3.92 8.06 11.30
N LEU A 70 3.98 8.39 10.01
CA LEU A 70 2.80 8.24 9.13
C LEU A 70 2.40 6.78 8.92
N TRP A 71 3.37 5.86 8.94
CA TRP A 71 3.09 4.44 8.90
C TRP A 71 2.38 3.96 10.17
N GLU A 72 2.87 4.37 11.34
CA GLU A 72 2.22 4.09 12.62
C GLU A 72 0.80 4.67 12.69
N ASP A 73 0.62 5.95 12.33
CA ASP A 73 -0.68 6.62 12.31
C ASP A 73 -1.71 5.86 11.46
N LEU A 74 -1.29 5.38 10.28
CA LEU A 74 -2.17 4.59 9.40
C LEU A 74 -2.54 3.24 10.00
N ILE A 75 -1.58 2.53 10.59
CA ILE A 75 -1.85 1.21 11.19
C ILE A 75 -2.80 1.37 12.38
N LEU A 76 -2.55 2.35 13.24
CA LEU A 76 -3.40 2.65 14.39
C LEU A 76 -4.82 3.03 13.96
N ALA A 77 -4.97 3.77 12.85
CA ALA A 77 -6.28 4.08 12.28
C ALA A 77 -7.01 2.84 11.76
N LEU A 78 -6.30 1.88 11.17
CA LEU A 78 -6.88 0.62 10.68
C LEU A 78 -7.32 -0.27 11.83
N ILE A 79 -6.44 -0.57 12.79
CA ILE A 79 -6.78 -1.47 13.90
C ILE A 79 -7.70 -0.82 14.93
N GLY A 80 -7.78 0.51 14.92
CA GLY A 80 -8.66 1.31 15.77
C GLY A 80 -10.01 1.64 15.15
N ASP A 81 -10.37 0.98 14.05
CA ASP A 81 -11.68 1.08 13.39
C ASP A 81 -12.09 2.53 13.05
N GLN A 82 -11.18 3.30 12.44
CA GLN A 82 -11.47 4.67 12.03
C GLN A 82 -12.03 4.81 10.60
N PHE A 83 -12.13 3.71 9.86
CA PHE A 83 -12.64 3.67 8.50
C PHE A 83 -14.10 3.23 8.52
N GLU A 84 -15.02 4.09 8.09
CA GLU A 84 -16.45 3.77 8.01
C GLU A 84 -16.75 2.54 7.13
N ASP A 85 -15.96 2.37 6.06
CA ASP A 85 -16.01 1.21 5.18
C ASP A 85 -14.81 0.28 5.43
N GLU A 86 -14.55 -0.10 6.69
CA GLU A 86 -13.43 -1.01 7.06
C GLU A 86 -13.48 -2.30 6.23
N ASP A 87 -14.67 -2.87 6.05
CA ASP A 87 -14.89 -4.06 5.23
C ASP A 87 -14.48 -3.87 3.77
N GLU A 88 -14.32 -2.66 3.26
CA GLU A 88 -13.83 -2.43 1.89
C GLU A 88 -12.31 -2.32 1.83
N VAL A 89 -11.64 -2.13 2.96
CA VAL A 89 -10.18 -2.05 3.04
C VAL A 89 -9.56 -3.45 3.08
N CYS A 90 -8.69 -3.74 2.12
CA CYS A 90 -7.92 -4.99 2.09
C CYS A 90 -6.71 -4.95 3.02
N GLY A 91 -6.05 -3.79 3.09
CA GLY A 91 -4.80 -3.61 3.82
C GLY A 91 -4.04 -2.37 3.41
N CYS A 92 -2.84 -2.22 3.97
CA CYS A 92 -1.92 -1.14 3.67
C CYS A 92 -0.50 -1.65 3.38
N VAL A 93 0.23 -0.86 2.61
CA VAL A 93 1.60 -1.13 2.20
C VAL A 93 2.46 0.10 2.45
N LEU A 94 3.60 -0.10 3.10
CA LEU A 94 4.69 0.86 3.10
C LEU A 94 5.82 0.34 2.23
N SER A 95 6.23 1.17 1.29
CA SER A 95 7.32 0.89 0.36
C SER A 95 8.48 1.85 0.59
N VAL A 96 9.56 1.34 1.18
CA VAL A 96 10.77 2.12 1.43
C VAL A 96 11.61 2.15 0.16
N ARG A 97 11.89 3.34 -0.40
CA ARG A 97 12.74 3.48 -1.59
C ARG A 97 13.92 4.41 -1.30
N ILE A 98 14.80 4.62 -2.28
CA ILE A 98 16.01 5.43 -2.07
C ILE A 98 15.65 6.91 -1.92
N GLN A 99 14.81 7.44 -2.81
CA GLN A 99 14.52 8.88 -2.88
C GLN A 99 13.30 9.31 -2.05
N GLU A 100 12.32 8.43 -1.93
CA GLU A 100 11.03 8.69 -1.30
C GLU A 100 10.51 7.40 -0.66
N ASP A 101 9.52 7.53 0.20
CA ASP A 101 8.74 6.41 0.70
C ASP A 101 7.32 6.50 0.15
N ILE A 102 6.63 5.36 0.06
CA ILE A 102 5.28 5.32 -0.50
C ILE A 102 4.39 4.59 0.48
N ILE A 103 3.32 5.24 0.92
CA ILE A 103 2.23 4.60 1.66
C ILE A 103 1.08 4.35 0.69
N SER A 104 0.53 3.15 0.73
CA SER A 104 -0.65 2.77 -0.04
C SER A 104 -1.71 2.12 0.85
N ILE A 105 -2.98 2.39 0.56
CA ILE A 105 -4.13 1.67 1.11
C ILE A 105 -4.89 0.99 -0.04
N TRP A 106 -5.21 -0.29 0.14
CA TRP A 106 -5.82 -1.15 -0.88
C TRP A 106 -7.28 -1.39 -0.52
N ASN A 107 -8.15 -1.39 -1.53
CA ASN A 107 -9.58 -1.64 -1.38
C ASN A 107 -10.06 -2.76 -2.31
N LYS A 108 -11.21 -3.35 -2.00
CA LYS A 108 -11.76 -4.53 -2.69
C LYS A 108 -12.39 -4.22 -4.04
N ASP A 109 -13.16 -3.13 -4.11
CA ASP A 109 -13.95 -2.78 -5.28
C ASP A 109 -13.74 -1.31 -5.66
N GLU A 110 -13.45 -1.04 -6.93
CA GLU A 110 -13.26 0.30 -7.48
C GLU A 110 -14.54 0.96 -8.04
N SER A 111 -15.65 0.22 -8.11
CA SER A 111 -16.90 0.70 -8.72
C SER A 111 -17.67 1.70 -7.85
N ASN A 112 -17.43 1.68 -6.53
CA ASN A 112 -18.14 2.55 -5.59
C ASN A 112 -17.33 3.81 -5.26
N SER A 113 -17.53 4.87 -6.03
CA SER A 113 -16.81 6.15 -5.85
C SER A 113 -17.03 6.82 -4.49
N GLN A 114 -18.17 6.58 -3.83
CA GLN A 114 -18.45 7.14 -2.51
C GLN A 114 -17.57 6.48 -1.44
N VAL A 115 -17.49 5.14 -1.45
CA VAL A 115 -16.59 4.37 -0.59
C VAL A 115 -15.14 4.79 -0.85
N LEU A 116 -14.70 4.86 -2.11
CA LEU A 116 -13.34 5.27 -2.45
C LEU A 116 -12.99 6.65 -1.91
N ASN A 117 -13.94 7.59 -1.98
CA ASN A 117 -13.75 8.93 -1.44
C ASN A 117 -13.70 8.93 0.10
N ARG A 118 -14.52 8.13 0.78
CA ARG A 118 -14.45 8.02 2.26
C ARG A 118 -13.13 7.41 2.72
N ILE A 119 -12.66 6.33 2.07
CA ILE A 119 -11.33 5.75 2.32
C ILE A 119 -10.24 6.80 2.11
N ARG A 120 -10.31 7.55 1.00
CA ARG A 120 -9.37 8.62 0.68
C ARG A 120 -9.33 9.69 1.77
N GLU A 121 -10.48 10.24 2.14
CA GLU A 121 -10.55 11.35 3.10
C GLU A 121 -10.17 10.92 4.51
N THR A 122 -10.57 9.72 4.95
CA THR A 122 -10.10 9.15 6.22
C THR A 122 -8.59 8.99 6.21
N THR A 123 -8.00 8.43 5.15
CA THR A 123 -6.54 8.26 5.05
C THR A 123 -5.83 9.62 5.09
N ARG A 124 -6.33 10.62 4.37
CA ARG A 124 -5.75 11.97 4.38
C ARG A 124 -5.81 12.62 5.77
N ARG A 125 -6.94 12.45 6.47
CA ARG A 125 -7.15 12.96 7.83
C ARG A 125 -6.19 12.32 8.83
N VAL A 126 -6.11 10.99 8.88
CA VAL A 126 -5.26 10.29 9.87
C VAL A 126 -3.78 10.53 9.64
N LEU A 127 -3.37 10.66 8.37
CA LEU A 127 -2.00 11.02 8.01
C LEU A 127 -1.70 12.53 8.11
N SER A 128 -2.71 13.35 8.45
CA SER A 128 -2.61 14.82 8.48
C SER A 128 -2.00 15.41 7.21
N LEU A 129 -2.42 14.90 6.03
CA LEU A 129 -1.83 15.32 4.76
C LEU A 129 -2.26 16.75 4.39
N PRO A 130 -1.31 17.62 4.00
CA PRO A 130 -1.63 18.91 3.42
C PRO A 130 -2.62 18.80 2.25
N PRO A 131 -3.53 19.77 2.05
CA PRO A 131 -4.46 19.78 0.92
C PRO A 131 -3.79 19.64 -0.46
N SER A 132 -2.56 20.16 -0.60
CA SER A 132 -1.76 20.09 -1.83
C SER A 132 -1.10 18.73 -2.08
N THR A 133 -1.08 17.83 -1.09
CA THR A 133 -0.45 16.51 -1.25
C THR A 133 -1.24 15.66 -2.24
N THR A 134 -0.57 15.29 -3.33
CA THR A 134 -1.11 14.34 -4.31
C THR A 134 -1.36 13.00 -3.66
N PHE A 135 -2.58 12.51 -3.81
CA PHE A 135 -2.99 11.17 -3.40
C PHE A 135 -3.66 10.52 -4.61
N GLU A 136 -2.98 9.55 -5.20
CA GLU A 136 -3.30 8.99 -6.51
C GLU A 136 -4.00 7.65 -6.36
N TYR A 137 -5.11 7.45 -7.07
CA TYR A 137 -5.75 6.14 -7.16
C TYR A 137 -5.27 5.41 -8.40
N LYS A 138 -5.00 4.12 -8.27
CA LYS A 138 -4.74 3.24 -9.41
C LYS A 138 -5.51 1.94 -9.28
N SER A 139 -6.24 1.60 -10.33
CA SER A 139 -6.83 0.27 -10.49
C SER A 139 -5.72 -0.78 -10.53
N HIS A 140 -5.98 -1.94 -9.94
CA HIS A 140 -5.08 -3.07 -10.09
C HIS A 140 -5.06 -3.60 -11.53
N ASN A 141 -6.18 -3.49 -12.26
CA ASN A 141 -6.28 -3.92 -13.65
C ASN A 141 -5.50 -3.01 -14.61
N GLU A 142 -5.52 -1.68 -14.40
CA GLU A 142 -4.73 -0.72 -15.18
C GLU A 142 -3.22 -0.90 -14.92
N SER A 143 -2.84 -1.19 -13.68
CA SER A 143 -1.45 -1.44 -13.30
C SER A 143 -0.82 -2.63 -14.05
N LEU A 144 -1.63 -3.57 -14.55
CA LEU A 144 -1.18 -4.70 -15.39
C LEU A 144 -0.86 -4.27 -16.81
N GLN A 145 -1.67 -3.36 -17.36
CA GLN A 145 -1.50 -2.88 -18.73
C GLN A 145 -0.24 -1.99 -18.84
N ASP A 146 0.02 -1.18 -17.82
CA ASP A 146 1.25 -0.36 -17.74
C ASP A 146 2.53 -1.20 -17.73
N LYS A 147 2.52 -2.38 -17.09
CA LYS A 147 3.66 -3.33 -17.15
C LYS A 147 3.85 -3.95 -18.54
N GLY A 148 2.79 -4.02 -19.36
CA GLY A 148 2.86 -4.48 -20.74
C GLY A 148 3.60 -3.49 -21.67
N SER A 149 3.56 -2.20 -21.34
CA SER A 149 4.16 -1.10 -22.12
C SER A 149 5.69 -1.09 -22.04
N PHE A 150 6.27 -1.51 -20.92
CA PHE A 150 7.74 -1.65 -20.75
C PHE A 150 8.34 -2.83 -21.52
N ARG A 151 7.51 -3.72 -22.10
CA ARG A 151 7.97 -4.88 -22.88
C ARG A 151 8.13 -4.60 -24.37
N LYS A 152 7.79 -3.40 -24.85
CA LYS A 152 8.06 -2.98 -26.23
C LYS A 152 9.37 -2.18 -26.28
N LEU A 153 10.51 -2.89 -26.20
CA LEU A 153 11.74 -2.36 -26.78
C LEU A 153 11.49 -2.19 -28.30
N PRO A 154 11.88 -1.06 -28.92
CA PRO A 154 11.87 -0.96 -30.36
C PRO A 154 12.77 -2.06 -30.94
N PRO A 155 12.43 -2.67 -32.09
CA PRO A 155 13.31 -3.64 -32.72
C PRO A 155 14.68 -2.98 -32.94
N THR A 156 15.73 -3.61 -32.40
CA THR A 156 17.11 -3.25 -32.68
C THR A 156 17.31 -3.34 -34.18
N ASN A 157 17.53 -2.19 -34.81
CA ASN A 157 17.83 -2.11 -36.22
C ASN A 157 19.28 -2.57 -36.41
N ASP A 158 19.48 -3.87 -36.62
CA ASP A 158 20.72 -4.39 -37.17
C ASP A 158 20.87 -3.82 -38.59
N ARG A 159 21.71 -2.79 -38.70
CA ARG A 159 22.29 -2.36 -39.98
C ARG A 159 23.77 -2.04 -39.77
N VAL A 160 24.58 -3.05 -40.10
CA VAL A 160 25.79 -2.99 -40.93
C VAL A 160 26.33 -1.56 -41.16
N VAL A 161 27.51 -1.24 -40.60
CA VAL A 161 28.82 -1.22 -41.29
C VAL A 161 29.91 -1.53 -40.26
#